data_AF-A0A7S3IGV8-F1
#
_entry.id   AF-A0A7S3IGV8-F1
#
_cell.length_a   1.000
_cell.length_b   1.000
_cell.length_c   1.000
_cell.angle_alpha   90.00
_cell.angle_beta   90.00
_cell.angle_gamma   90.00
#
_symmetry.space_group_name_H-M   'P 1'
#
loop_
_entity.id
_entity.type
_entity.pdbx_description
1 polymer ?
#
loop_
_entity_poly.entity_id
_entity_poly.type
_entity_poly.pdbx_seq_one_letter_code
_entity_poly.pdbx_strand_id
1 'polypeptide(L)'
;MFRLLRLQKIISFVGFDTDTRARIRIFQQIFTLIFIIHWVACYYYYITHSNYELVTALAQQHESDHEAVETVDHQFDFSYWMPQVDLNDGETEFYNNEAPIKFQKMMYFSTLLVVGNDITPQTMEEIVYCSAMLILGQFLVSMVFGGITAEMQKAQDKQKNLQKLFDYVFFSLEFHSFPAELESEIVSYVHQSVEIKEMQQGMQ
;
A
#
# COMPACT_ATOMS: atom_id res chain seq x y z
N MET A 1 -4.86 -1.22 -16.53
CA MET A 1 -5.94 -0.35 -16.00
C MET A 1 -7.36 -0.78 -16.41
N PHE A 2 -7.70 -0.87 -17.71
CA PHE A 2 -9.08 -1.14 -18.17
C PHE A 2 -9.73 -2.44 -17.65
N ARG A 3 -8.94 -3.47 -17.31
CA ARG A 3 -9.46 -4.72 -16.74
C ARG A 3 -9.89 -4.59 -15.27
N LEU A 4 -9.27 -3.71 -14.49
CA LEU A 4 -9.61 -3.48 -13.08
C LEU A 4 -10.94 -2.72 -12.94
N LEU A 5 -11.24 -1.80 -13.86
CA LEU A 5 -12.53 -1.09 -13.90
C LEU A 5 -13.72 -2.02 -14.17
N ARG A 6 -13.50 -3.16 -14.84
CA ARG A 6 -14.53 -4.18 -15.03
C ARG A 6 -14.85 -4.92 -13.73
N LEU A 7 -13.88 -5.07 -12.83
CA LEU A 7 -14.07 -5.72 -11.53
C LEU A 7 -15.00 -4.91 -10.62
N GLN A 8 -14.93 -3.58 -10.65
CA GLN A 8 -15.86 -2.71 -9.91
C GLN A 8 -17.31 -2.91 -10.30
N LYS A 9 -17.58 -3.08 -11.60
CA LYS A 9 -18.95 -3.35 -12.09
C LYS A 9 -19.47 -4.70 -11.59
N ILE A 10 -18.62 -5.72 -11.51
CA ILE A 10 -19.01 -7.04 -11.01
C ILE A 10 -19.32 -6.96 -9.50
N ILE A 11 -18.48 -6.27 -8.72
CA ILE A 11 -18.71 -6.09 -7.28
C ILE A 11 -20.03 -5.37 -6.99
N SER A 12 -20.45 -4.42 -7.84
CA SER A 12 -21.74 -3.74 -7.68
C SER A 12 -22.94 -4.62 -7.99
N PHE A 13 -22.77 -5.71 -8.73
CA PHE A 13 -23.86 -6.58 -9.16
C PHE A 13 -24.08 -7.76 -8.19
N VAL A 14 -23.08 -8.11 -7.38
CA VAL A 14 -23.23 -9.16 -6.38
C VAL A 14 -23.90 -8.59 -5.13
N GLY A 15 -25.02 -9.19 -4.73
CA GLY A 15 -25.78 -8.87 -3.51
C GLY A 15 -25.03 -9.28 -2.24
N PHE A 16 -23.82 -8.74 -2.03
CA PHE A 16 -23.08 -8.93 -0.80
C PHE A 16 -23.57 -7.96 0.27
N ASP A 17 -23.59 -8.47 1.50
CA ASP A 17 -23.79 -7.70 2.73
C ASP A 17 -22.96 -6.43 2.75
N THR A 18 -23.49 -5.41 3.42
CA THR A 18 -22.84 -4.11 3.55
C THR A 18 -21.43 -4.18 4.16
N ASP A 19 -21.22 -5.05 5.16
CA ASP A 19 -19.89 -5.26 5.78
C ASP A 19 -18.92 -5.96 4.81
N THR A 20 -19.35 -7.06 4.17
CA THR A 20 -18.56 -7.75 3.16
C THR A 20 -18.17 -6.81 2.00
N ARG A 21 -19.09 -5.94 1.58
CA ARG A 21 -18.84 -4.93 0.55
C ARG A 21 -17.80 -3.90 0.99
N ALA A 22 -17.84 -3.45 2.25
CA ALA A 22 -16.84 -2.53 2.80
C ALA A 22 -15.45 -3.18 2.82
N ARG A 23 -15.35 -4.43 3.29
CA ARG A 23 -14.10 -5.21 3.29
C ARG A 23 -13.53 -5.40 1.88
N ILE A 24 -14.39 -5.74 0.91
CA ILE A 24 -14.00 -5.87 -0.50
C ILE A 24 -13.47 -4.54 -1.05
N ARG A 25 -14.06 -3.39 -0.70
CA ARG A 25 -13.56 -2.08 -1.13
C ARG A 25 -12.16 -1.78 -0.58
N ILE A 26 -11.94 -2.03 0.70
CA ILE A 26 -10.62 -1.86 1.34
C ILE A 26 -9.59 -2.75 0.64
N PHE A 27 -9.91 -4.03 0.45
CA PHE A 27 -9.06 -4.97 -0.26
C PHE A 27 -8.75 -4.49 -1.68
N GLN A 28 -9.76 -4.00 -2.40
CA GLN A 28 -9.58 -3.44 -3.74
C GLN A 28 -8.64 -2.22 -3.74
N GLN A 29 -8.73 -1.34 -2.75
CA GLN A 29 -7.82 -0.19 -2.61
C GLN A 29 -6.38 -0.64 -2.41
N ILE A 30 -6.14 -1.63 -1.54
CA ILE A 30 -4.82 -2.21 -1.31
C ILE A 30 -4.26 -2.84 -2.59
N PHE A 31 -5.06 -3.61 -3.32
CA PHE A 31 -4.63 -4.20 -4.60
C PHE A 31 -4.33 -3.15 -5.67
N THR A 32 -5.10 -2.07 -5.69
CA THR A 32 -4.85 -0.94 -6.60
C THR A 32 -3.52 -0.27 -6.28
N LEU A 33 -3.22 -0.06 -4.99
CA LEU A 33 -1.92 0.45 -4.53
C LEU A 33 -0.76 -0.46 -4.95
N ILE A 34 -0.85 -1.77 -4.68
CA ILE A 34 0.19 -2.75 -5.07
C ILE A 34 0.44 -2.72 -6.58
N PHE A 35 -0.62 -2.64 -7.37
CA PHE A 35 -0.52 -2.60 -8.83
C PHE A 35 0.16 -1.31 -9.32
N ILE A 36 -0.11 -0.17 -8.68
CA ILE A 36 0.57 1.09 -8.99
C ILE A 36 2.05 1.02 -8.59
N ILE A 37 2.38 0.48 -7.42
CA ILE A 37 3.78 0.27 -6.99
C ILE A 37 4.52 -0.61 -8.00
N HIS A 38 3.89 -1.67 -8.51
CA HIS A 38 4.48 -2.52 -9.55
C HIS A 38 4.78 -1.75 -10.85
N TRP A 39 3.86 -0.87 -11.29
CA TRP A 39 4.08 -0.02 -12.46
C TRP A 39 5.24 0.96 -12.26
N VAL A 40 5.29 1.59 -11.09
CA VAL A 40 6.39 2.47 -10.69
C VAL A 40 7.71 1.71 -10.69
N ALA A 41 7.73 0.47 -10.20
CA ALA A 41 8.93 -0.37 -10.17
C ALA A 41 9.43 -0.75 -11.56
N CYS A 42 8.54 -1.19 -12.45
CA CYS A 42 8.92 -1.53 -13.82
C CYS A 42 9.43 -0.31 -14.60
N TYR A 43 8.77 0.83 -14.44
CA TYR A 43 9.17 2.06 -15.13
C TYR A 43 10.46 2.65 -14.56
N TYR A 44 10.63 2.63 -13.23
CA TYR A 44 11.87 3.08 -12.60
C TYR A 44 13.05 2.17 -12.99
N TYR A 45 12.85 0.85 -13.01
CA TYR A 45 13.85 -0.10 -13.50
C TYR A 45 14.29 0.20 -14.93
N TYR A 46 13.33 0.53 -15.80
CA TYR A 46 13.64 0.90 -17.19
C TYR A 46 14.58 2.11 -17.26
N ILE A 47 14.31 3.18 -16.49
CA ILE A 47 15.15 4.39 -16.44
C ILE A 47 16.55 4.07 -15.90
N THR A 48 16.63 3.37 -14.76
CA THR A 48 17.92 3.08 -14.12
C THR A 48 18.75 2.14 -14.98
N HIS A 49 18.12 1.18 -15.66
CA HIS A 49 18.81 0.25 -16.55
C HIS A 49 19.32 0.93 -17.82
N SER A 50 18.54 1.85 -18.42
CA SER A 50 19.03 2.61 -19.58
C SER A 50 20.21 3.51 -19.24
N ASN A 51 20.20 4.13 -18.05
CA ASN A 51 21.33 4.93 -17.57
C ASN A 51 22.58 4.07 -17.36
N TYR A 52 22.42 2.88 -16.76
CA TYR A 52 23.50 1.92 -16.57
C TYR A 52 24.12 1.46 -17.90
N GLU A 53 23.30 1.10 -18.89
CA GLU A 53 23.79 0.68 -20.21
C GLU A 53 24.56 1.79 -20.92
N LEU A 54 24.05 3.04 -20.85
CA LEU A 54 24.71 4.20 -21.44
C LEU A 54 26.09 4.45 -20.83
N VAL A 55 26.20 4.44 -19.50
CA VAL A 55 27.46 4.66 -18.79
C VAL A 55 28.46 3.54 -19.09
N THR A 56 28.00 2.29 -19.09
CA THR A 56 28.85 1.13 -19.41
C THR A 56 29.39 1.22 -20.84
N ALA A 57 28.58 1.64 -21.80
CA ALA A 57 29.01 1.80 -23.19
C ALA A 57 30.05 2.92 -23.36
N LEU A 58 29.90 4.04 -22.64
CA LEU A 58 30.86 5.14 -22.65
C LEU A 58 32.19 4.74 -21.99
N ALA A 59 32.15 3.98 -20.89
CA ALA A 59 33.34 3.48 -20.22
C ALA A 59 34.17 2.56 -21.13
N GLN A 60 33.50 1.65 -21.86
CA GLN A 60 34.17 0.76 -22.82
C GLN A 60 34.85 1.52 -23.97
N GLN A 61 34.26 2.62 -24.44
CA GLN A 61 34.85 3.44 -25.49
C GLN A 61 36.11 4.19 -24.99
N HIS A 62 36.11 4.65 -23.74
CA HIS A 62 37.26 5.35 -23.18
C HIS A 62 38.45 4.41 -22.94
N GLU A 63 38.19 3.15 -22.57
CA GLU A 63 39.22 2.14 -22.35
C GLU A 63 39.98 1.77 -23.64
N SER A 64 39.31 1.80 -24.81
CA SER A 64 39.99 1.52 -26.08
C SER A 64 41.00 2.57 -26.52
N ASP A 65 40.89 3.80 -25.99
CA ASP A 65 41.74 4.93 -26.40
C ASP A 65 42.98 5.10 -25.50
N HIS A 66 43.01 4.48 -24.32
CA HIS A 66 44.11 4.57 -23.36
C HIS A 66 44.79 3.22 -23.13
N GLU A 67 45.87 2.98 -23.87
CA GLU A 67 46.77 1.83 -23.70
C GLU A 67 47.40 1.85 -22.27
N ALA A 68 47.00 0.88 -21.45
CA ALA A 68 47.66 0.42 -20.21
C ALA A 68 48.09 1.51 -19.20
N VAL A 69 47.13 2.11 -18.49
CA VAL A 69 47.41 2.68 -17.16
C VAL A 69 46.89 1.71 -16.11
N GLU A 70 47.83 1.02 -15.45
CA GLU A 70 47.58 0.06 -14.38
C GLU A 70 46.81 0.69 -13.21
N THR A 71 45.88 -0.08 -12.66
CA THR A 71 45.10 0.17 -11.43
C THR A 71 44.11 1.33 -11.52
N VAL A 72 43.09 1.15 -12.38
CA VAL A 72 41.79 1.82 -12.15
C VAL A 72 41.21 1.21 -10.88
N ASP A 73 41.48 1.86 -9.75
CA ASP A 73 40.72 1.69 -8.52
C ASP A 73 39.24 1.76 -8.90
N HIS A 74 38.42 0.77 -8.53
CA HIS A 74 36.98 0.73 -8.81
C HIS A 74 36.28 1.80 -7.98
N GLN A 75 36.56 3.05 -8.32
CA GLN A 75 36.00 4.21 -7.68
C GLN A 75 34.52 4.24 -8.07
N PHE A 76 33.65 4.21 -7.06
CA PHE A 76 32.22 4.26 -7.21
C PHE A 76 31.79 5.28 -8.27
N ASP A 77 31.25 4.79 -9.38
CA ASP A 77 30.67 5.65 -10.39
C ASP A 77 29.26 6.04 -9.97
N PHE A 78 29.13 7.24 -9.40
CA PHE A 78 27.85 7.83 -9.01
C PHE A 78 27.09 8.43 -10.20
N SER A 79 27.39 8.04 -11.43
CA SER A 79 26.71 8.56 -12.63
C SER A 79 25.31 7.99 -12.86
N TYR A 80 24.91 6.94 -12.14
CA TYR A 80 23.58 6.34 -12.22
C TYR A 80 23.09 5.89 -10.84
N TRP A 81 21.78 5.74 -10.69
CA TRP A 81 21.25 5.23 -9.43
C TRP A 81 21.66 3.77 -9.18
N MET A 82 22.13 3.53 -7.97
CA MET A 82 22.39 2.20 -7.43
C MET A 82 21.70 2.06 -6.07
N PRO A 83 21.13 0.89 -5.75
CA PRO A 83 20.60 0.65 -4.41
C PRO A 83 21.73 0.81 -3.39
N GLN A 84 21.38 1.21 -2.16
CA GLN A 84 22.37 1.36 -1.09
C GLN A 84 23.22 0.09 -0.97
N VAL A 85 24.53 0.31 -1.00
CA VAL A 85 25.54 -0.74 -0.94
C VAL A 85 25.48 -1.43 0.42
N ASP A 86 25.68 -2.74 0.45
CA ASP A 86 25.99 -3.40 1.71
C ASP A 86 27.29 -2.77 2.25
N LEU A 87 27.24 -2.25 3.47
CA LEU A 87 28.34 -1.53 4.12
C LEU A 87 29.63 -2.36 4.22
N ASN A 88 29.53 -3.68 4.09
CA ASN A 88 30.66 -4.59 4.22
C ASN A 88 31.48 -4.77 2.95
N ASP A 89 30.85 -4.75 1.77
CA ASP A 89 31.52 -5.17 0.53
C ASP A 89 31.90 -3.99 -0.36
N GLY A 90 31.27 -2.82 -0.18
CA GLY A 90 31.57 -1.66 -1.01
C GLY A 90 31.25 -1.86 -2.50
N GLU A 91 30.57 -2.94 -2.88
CA GLU A 91 30.17 -3.19 -4.26
C GLU A 91 28.71 -3.63 -4.30
N THR A 92 27.97 -3.22 -5.34
CA THR A 92 26.63 -3.74 -5.59
C THR A 92 26.62 -4.55 -6.86
N GLU A 93 26.43 -5.86 -6.75
CA GLU A 93 26.19 -6.72 -7.91
C GLU A 93 24.75 -6.57 -8.46
N PHE A 94 24.06 -5.46 -8.19
CA PHE A 94 22.63 -5.30 -8.52
C PHE A 94 22.37 -5.58 -10.01
N TYR A 95 23.18 -5.02 -10.90
CA TYR A 95 23.05 -5.20 -12.35
C TYR A 95 23.51 -6.58 -12.86
N ASN A 96 24.27 -7.33 -12.07
CA ASN A 96 24.74 -8.69 -12.42
C ASN A 96 23.83 -9.80 -11.86
N ASN A 97 22.98 -9.48 -10.90
CA ASN A 97 22.07 -10.43 -10.26
C ASN A 97 21.03 -11.03 -11.22
N GLU A 98 20.44 -12.16 -10.81
CA GLU A 98 19.31 -12.76 -11.51
C GLU A 98 18.08 -11.83 -11.53
N ALA A 99 17.29 -11.91 -12.60
CA ALA A 99 16.07 -11.12 -12.80
C ALA A 99 15.09 -11.09 -11.59
N PRO A 100 14.79 -12.21 -10.88
CA PRO A 100 13.91 -12.16 -9.72
C PRO A 100 14.46 -11.31 -8.56
N ILE A 101 15.76 -11.37 -8.30
CA ILE A 101 16.42 -10.60 -7.23
C ILE A 101 16.37 -9.11 -7.57
N LYS A 102 16.67 -8.77 -8.84
CA LYS A 102 16.54 -7.39 -9.34
C LYS A 102 15.13 -6.87 -9.15
N PHE A 103 14.13 -7.63 -9.60
CA PHE A 103 12.73 -7.26 -9.49
C PHE A 103 12.29 -7.04 -8.04
N GLN A 104 12.66 -7.93 -7.11
CA GLN A 104 12.33 -7.79 -5.71
C GLN A 104 12.94 -6.54 -5.07
N LYS A 105 14.22 -6.25 -5.35
CA LYS A 105 14.88 -5.01 -4.91
C LYS A 105 14.18 -3.77 -5.48
N MET A 106 13.82 -3.77 -6.76
CA MET A 106 13.08 -2.66 -7.37
C MET A 106 11.68 -2.46 -6.78
N MET A 107 10.97 -3.54 -6.47
CA MET A 107 9.67 -3.48 -5.78
C MET A 107 9.80 -2.87 -4.39
N TYR A 108 10.85 -3.21 -3.64
CA TYR A 108 11.14 -2.63 -2.33
C TYR A 108 11.39 -1.11 -2.44
N PHE A 109 12.32 -0.68 -3.30
CA PHE A 109 12.62 0.75 -3.46
C PHE A 109 11.44 1.55 -4.04
N SER A 110 10.62 0.96 -4.90
CA SER A 110 9.43 1.64 -5.42
C SER A 110 8.34 1.79 -4.35
N THR A 111 8.26 0.85 -3.40
CA THR A 111 7.41 1.00 -2.22
C THR A 111 7.89 2.17 -1.37
N LEU A 112 9.20 2.27 -1.12
CA LEU A 112 9.80 3.40 -0.41
C LEU A 112 9.51 4.74 -1.12
N LEU A 113 9.68 4.79 -2.44
CA LEU A 113 9.40 5.96 -3.26
C LEU A 113 7.94 6.42 -3.12
N VAL A 114 6.99 5.49 -3.24
CA VAL A 114 5.55 5.82 -3.17
C VAL A 114 5.13 6.22 -1.76
N VAL A 115 5.73 5.61 -0.73
CA VAL A 115 5.48 5.97 0.69
C VAL A 115 6.06 7.34 1.04
N GLY A 116 7.09 7.81 0.32
CA GLY A 116 7.73 9.09 0.57
C GLY A 116 9.03 9.00 1.36
N ASN A 117 9.69 7.84 1.37
CA ASN A 117 11.03 7.71 1.93
C ASN A 117 12.08 8.21 0.93
N ASP A 118 13.24 8.57 1.47
CA ASP A 118 14.34 9.10 0.68
C ASP A 118 14.89 8.06 -0.30
N ILE A 119 15.05 8.50 -1.54
CA ILE A 119 15.82 7.84 -2.58
C ILE A 119 16.86 8.87 -3.04
N THR A 120 18.05 8.41 -3.38
CA THR A 120 19.17 9.25 -3.82
C THR A 120 19.36 9.12 -5.35
N PRO A 121 18.46 9.69 -6.19
CA PRO A 121 18.65 9.69 -7.64
C PRO A 121 19.94 10.43 -7.99
N GLN A 122 20.63 9.99 -9.04
CA GLN A 122 21.90 10.58 -9.48
C GLN A 122 21.75 11.38 -10.77
N THR A 123 20.93 10.90 -11.70
CA THR A 123 20.73 11.58 -12.99
C THR A 123 19.58 12.59 -12.93
N MET A 124 19.63 13.60 -13.80
CA MET A 124 18.55 14.61 -13.90
C MET A 124 17.18 13.98 -14.19
N GLU A 125 17.15 12.94 -15.05
CA GLU A 125 15.92 12.22 -15.38
C GLU A 125 15.34 11.48 -14.16
N GLU A 126 16.21 10.82 -13.38
CA GLU A 126 15.82 10.17 -12.13
C GLU A 126 15.33 11.19 -11.09
N ILE A 127 15.99 12.34 -10.96
CA ILE A 127 15.60 13.41 -10.02
C ILE A 127 14.19 13.91 -10.35
N VAL A 128 13.92 14.22 -11.62
CA VAL A 128 12.61 14.71 -12.07
C VAL A 128 11.54 13.63 -11.85
N TYR A 129 11.84 12.37 -12.19
CA TYR A 129 10.92 11.26 -11.99
C TYR A 129 10.61 11.00 -10.51
N CYS A 130 11.64 10.88 -9.66
CA CYS A 130 11.49 10.65 -8.23
C CYS A 130 10.72 11.80 -7.57
N SER A 131 11.02 13.05 -7.91
CA SER A 131 10.30 14.23 -7.39
C SER A 131 8.81 14.20 -7.73
N ALA A 132 8.47 13.90 -8.99
CA ALA A 132 7.08 13.76 -9.42
C ALA A 132 6.38 12.60 -8.71
N MET A 133 7.05 11.46 -8.56
CA MET A 133 6.51 10.28 -7.90
C MET A 133 6.33 10.45 -6.40
N LEU A 134 7.19 11.20 -5.71
CA LEU A 134 7.01 11.53 -4.29
C LEU A 134 5.72 12.32 -4.09
N ILE A 135 5.47 13.34 -4.91
CA ILE A 135 4.24 14.16 -4.83
C ILE A 135 3.02 13.28 -5.11
N LEU A 136 3.02 12.52 -6.21
CA LEU A 136 1.91 11.63 -6.57
C LEU A 136 1.69 10.51 -5.54
N GLY A 137 2.77 10.00 -4.96
CA GLY A 137 2.77 8.98 -3.91
C GLY A 137 2.02 9.45 -2.68
N GLN A 138 2.28 10.67 -2.20
CA GLN A 138 1.57 11.24 -1.04
C GLN A 138 0.06 11.37 -1.28
N PHE A 139 -0.36 11.80 -2.47
CA PHE A 139 -1.79 11.85 -2.82
C PHE A 139 -2.42 10.46 -2.81
N LEU A 140 -1.74 9.48 -3.37
CA LEU A 140 -2.22 8.11 -3.47
C LEU A 140 -2.33 7.45 -2.09
N VAL A 141 -1.29 7.60 -1.26
CA VAL A 141 -1.26 7.11 0.12
C VAL A 141 -2.39 7.75 0.94
N SER A 142 -2.56 9.06 0.84
CA SER A 142 -3.67 9.79 1.49
C SER A 142 -5.05 9.27 1.05
N MET A 143 -5.24 9.01 -0.25
CA MET A 143 -6.49 8.47 -0.77
C MET A 143 -6.82 7.08 -0.21
N VAL A 144 -5.82 6.20 -0.11
CA VAL A 144 -5.99 4.85 0.45
C VAL A 144 -6.33 4.93 1.94
N PHE A 145 -5.56 5.70 2.72
CA PHE A 145 -5.83 5.85 4.15
C PHE A 145 -7.18 6.51 4.42
N GLY A 146 -7.56 7.55 3.67
CA GLY A 146 -8.86 8.18 3.79
C GLY A 146 -10.02 7.20 3.51
N GLY A 147 -9.85 6.32 2.52
CA GLY A 147 -10.79 5.24 2.22
C GLY A 147 -10.96 4.25 3.38
N ILE A 148 -9.84 3.78 3.94
CA ILE A 148 -9.83 2.84 5.07
C ILE A 148 -10.45 3.50 6.31
N THR A 149 -10.06 4.73 6.65
CA THR A 149 -10.59 5.46 7.80
C THR A 149 -12.09 5.68 7.69
N ALA A 150 -12.60 6.03 6.50
CA ALA A 150 -14.03 6.23 6.29
C ALA A 150 -14.84 4.95 6.50
N GLU A 151 -14.37 3.79 6.02
CA GLU A 151 -15.05 2.52 6.26
C GLU A 151 -14.90 2.04 7.72
N MET A 152 -13.74 2.26 8.34
CA MET A 152 -13.53 1.97 9.76
C MET A 152 -14.44 2.80 10.66
N GLN A 153 -14.64 4.08 10.36
CA GLN A 153 -15.53 4.95 11.12
C GLN A 153 -16.98 4.46 11.06
N LYS A 154 -17.47 4.02 9.90
CA LYS A 154 -18.82 3.43 9.79
C LYS A 154 -18.98 2.17 10.65
N ALA A 155 -17.96 1.31 10.68
CA ALA A 155 -17.97 0.12 11.53
C ALA A 155 -18.05 0.50 13.02
N GLN A 156 -17.26 1.49 13.44
CA GLN A 156 -17.29 2.01 14.80
C GLN A 156 -18.62 2.70 15.14
N ASP A 157 -19.23 3.43 14.21
CA ASP A 157 -20.52 4.10 14.44
C ASP A 157 -21.64 3.09 14.68
N LYS A 158 -21.64 1.95 13.98
CA LYS A 158 -22.57 0.83 14.26
C LYS A 158 -22.40 0.32 15.68
N GLN A 159 -21.17 0.05 16.10
CA GLN A 159 -20.87 -0.44 17.45
C GLN A 159 -21.22 0.59 18.53
N LYS A 160 -20.92 1.88 18.29
CA LYS A 160 -21.28 2.97 19.21
C LYS A 160 -22.79 3.11 19.38
N ASN A 161 -23.57 2.97 18.30
CA ASN A 161 -25.03 3.04 18.39
C ASN A 161 -25.62 1.84 19.15
N LEU A 162 -25.05 0.65 18.96
CA LEU A 162 -25.39 -0.54 19.73
C LEU A 162 -25.09 -0.34 21.22
N GLN A 163 -23.90 0.17 21.56
CA GLN A 163 -23.53 0.46 22.93
C GLN A 163 -24.48 1.48 23.57
N LYS A 164 -24.81 2.57 22.87
CA LYS A 164 -25.78 3.57 23.34
C LYS A 164 -27.16 2.98 23.60
N LEU A 165 -27.60 2.02 22.78
CA LEU A 165 -28.86 1.32 22.99
C LEU A 165 -28.82 0.52 24.30
N PHE A 166 -27.74 -0.23 24.53
CA PHE A 166 -27.55 -0.97 25.78
C PHE A 166 -27.47 -0.04 26.99
N ASP A 167 -26.68 1.03 26.91
CA ASP A 167 -26.55 2.01 27.99
C ASP A 167 -27.92 2.63 28.33
N TYR A 168 -28.74 2.95 27.32
CA TYR A 168 -30.10 3.44 27.52
C TYR A 168 -31.01 2.41 28.19
N VAL A 169 -30.95 1.14 27.77
CA VAL A 169 -31.73 0.05 28.37
C VAL A 169 -31.33 -0.13 29.83
N PHE A 170 -30.03 -0.23 30.13
CA PHE A 170 -29.54 -0.37 31.51
C PHE A 170 -29.93 0.82 32.38
N PHE A 171 -29.76 2.04 31.88
CA PHE A 171 -30.19 3.25 32.57
C PHE A 171 -31.69 3.22 32.87
N SER A 172 -32.52 2.81 31.91
CA SER A 172 -33.97 2.71 32.10
C SER A 172 -34.36 1.62 33.10
N LEU A 173 -33.62 0.51 33.15
CA LEU A 173 -33.86 -0.56 34.11
C LEU A 173 -33.56 -0.11 35.54
N GLU A 174 -32.40 0.52 35.74
CA GLU A 174 -31.97 1.06 37.03
C GLU A 174 -32.92 2.17 37.52
N PHE A 175 -33.31 3.09 36.64
CA PHE A 175 -34.18 4.22 36.97
C PHE A 175 -35.56 3.78 37.48
N HIS A 176 -36.10 2.69 36.93
CA HIS A 176 -37.40 2.15 37.34
C HIS A 176 -37.32 1.09 38.45
N SER A 177 -36.11 0.71 38.89
CA SER A 177 -35.86 -0.26 39.97
C SER A 177 -36.58 -1.59 39.75
N PHE A 178 -36.40 -2.19 38.57
CA PHE A 178 -37.01 -3.49 38.27
C PHE A 178 -36.42 -4.62 39.13
N PRO A 179 -37.19 -5.68 39.44
CA PRO A 179 -36.66 -6.89 40.04
C PRO A 179 -35.58 -7.53 39.14
N ALA A 180 -34.50 -8.04 39.73
CA ALA A 180 -33.35 -8.62 39.01
C ALA A 180 -33.73 -9.73 38.00
N GLU A 181 -34.78 -10.49 38.29
CA GLU A 181 -35.32 -11.51 37.38
C GLU A 181 -35.79 -10.88 36.05
N LEU A 182 -36.59 -9.82 36.12
CA LEU A 182 -37.11 -9.08 34.96
C LEU A 182 -36.01 -8.34 34.21
N GLU A 183 -35.02 -7.77 34.92
CA GLU A 183 -33.88 -7.12 34.29
C GLU A 183 -33.11 -8.10 33.40
N SER A 184 -32.82 -9.31 33.91
CA SER A 184 -32.10 -10.33 33.14
C SER A 184 -32.87 -10.78 31.89
N GLU A 185 -34.20 -10.89 32.00
CA GLU A 185 -35.07 -11.29 30.89
C GLU A 185 -35.14 -10.20 29.81
N ILE A 186 -35.25 -8.93 30.19
CA ILE A 186 -35.25 -7.79 29.26
C ILE A 186 -33.91 -7.68 28.54
N VAL A 187 -32.79 -7.81 29.26
CA VAL A 187 -31.44 -7.74 28.66
C VAL A 187 -31.23 -8.89 27.66
N SER A 188 -31.63 -10.11 28.03
CA SER A 188 -31.57 -11.27 27.15
C SER A 188 -32.42 -11.06 25.88
N TYR A 189 -33.64 -10.55 26.03
CA TYR A 189 -34.51 -10.23 24.91
C TYR A 189 -33.92 -9.15 23.99
N VAL A 190 -33.33 -8.09 24.54
CA VAL A 190 -32.67 -7.04 23.76
C VAL A 190 -31.49 -7.62 22.98
N HIS A 191 -30.64 -8.43 23.62
CA HIS A 191 -29.55 -9.14 22.94
C HIS A 191 -30.06 -9.99 21.77
N GLN A 192 -31.08 -10.82 21.99
CA GLN A 192 -31.66 -11.66 20.94
C GLN A 192 -32.26 -10.81 19.81
N SER A 193 -32.92 -9.69 20.13
CA SER A 193 -33.50 -8.79 19.13
C SER A 193 -32.45 -8.12 18.26
N VAL A 194 -31.29 -7.81 18.83
CA VAL A 194 -30.12 -7.28 18.14
C VAL A 194 -29.54 -8.34 17.21
N GLU A 195 -29.31 -9.56 17.71
CA GLU A 195 -28.78 -10.67 16.89
C GLU A 195 -29.69 -10.99 15.70
N ILE A 196 -31.02 -11.01 15.91
CA ILE A 196 -31.99 -11.22 14.83
C ILE A 196 -31.91 -10.10 13.79
N LYS A 197 -31.81 -8.83 14.22
CA LYS A 197 -31.63 -7.71 13.29
C LYS A 197 -30.33 -7.82 12.51
N GLU A 198 -29.25 -8.26 13.13
CA GLU A 198 -27.97 -8.47 12.44
C GLU A 198 -28.05 -9.62 11.43
N MET A 199 -28.70 -10.73 11.77
CA MET A 199 -28.94 -11.83 10.83
C MET A 199 -29.82 -11.41 9.65
N GLN A 200 -30.85 -10.59 9.88
CA GLN A 200 -31.69 -10.06 8.80
C GLN A 200 -30.93 -9.09 7.89
N GLN A 201 -30.05 -8.26 8.45
CA GLN A 201 -29.20 -7.35 7.69
C GLN A 201 -28.11 -8.07 6.88
N GLY A 202 -27.69 -9.26 7.29
CA GLY A 202 -26.75 -10.11 6.55
C GLY A 202 -27.41 -11.03 5.50
N MET A 203 -28.72 -10.89 5.24
CA MET A 203 -29.43 -11.63 4.19
C MET A 203 -29.89 -10.72 3.03
N GLN A 204 -29.65 -9.41 3.12
CA GLN A 204 -30.08 -8.39 2.15
C GLN A 204 -28.89 -7.83 1.35
#